data_AF-A0A2N3HQA6-F1
#
_entry.id   AF-A0A2N3HQA6-F1
#
_cell.length_a   1.000
_cell.length_b   1.000
_cell.length_c   1.000
_cell.angle_alpha   90.00
_cell.angle_beta   90.00
_cell.angle_gamma   90.00
#
_symmetry.space_group_name_H-M   'P 1'
#
loop_
_entity.id
_entity.type
_entity.pdbx_description
1 polymer ?
#
loop_
_entity_poly.entity_id
_entity_poly.type
_entity_poly.pdbx_seq_one_letter_code
_entity_poly.pdbx_strand_id
1 'polypeptide(L)'
;MREILKLLVILLTLIHLSNTALAQSEKCDTDKLLVIHENIDSLSIQMVEDFLYTFDESCKNNAEYSQWSKELLYKVIDKRTDLFFKALLSENITNDSCILKSFSSPLLDYNFQKFYDKIKVTKTNSSVRNSYLNALVELAKDEGLEIVR
;
A
#
# COMPACT_ATOMS: atom_id res chain seq x y z
N MET A 1 4.52 54.93 13.41
CA MET A 1 5.68 54.02 13.20
C MET A 1 5.57 52.73 14.00
N ARG A 2 5.42 52.79 15.33
CA ARG A 2 5.33 51.59 16.20
C ARG A 2 4.18 50.63 15.87
N GLU A 3 3.02 51.16 15.46
CA GLU A 3 1.85 50.34 15.09
C GLU A 3 1.96 49.70 13.69
N ILE A 4 2.68 50.35 12.77
CA ILE A 4 2.98 49.80 11.42
C ILE A 4 3.97 48.64 11.54
N LEU A 5 4.94 48.74 12.47
CA LEU A 5 5.90 47.68 12.75
C LEU A 5 5.23 46.43 13.35
N LYS A 6 4.21 46.60 14.21
CA LYS A 6 3.43 45.47 14.76
C LYS A 6 2.58 44.78 13.70
N LEU A 7 1.96 45.55 12.79
CA LEU A 7 1.21 45.00 11.66
C LEU A 7 2.09 44.18 10.70
N LEU A 8 3.33 44.62 10.46
CA LEU A 8 4.31 43.88 9.66
C LEU A 8 4.75 42.56 10.31
N VAL A 9 4.93 42.55 11.65
CA VAL A 9 5.32 41.34 12.40
C VAL A 9 4.18 40.30 12.44
N ILE A 10 2.92 40.75 12.52
CA ILE A 10 1.75 39.86 12.46
C ILE A 10 1.58 39.29 11.04
N LEU A 11 1.84 40.09 10.00
CA LEU A 11 1.78 39.62 8.61
C LEU A 11 2.88 38.60 8.30
N LEU A 12 4.08 38.75 8.86
CA LEU A 12 5.21 37.83 8.68
C LEU A 12 5.00 36.45 9.33
N THR A 13 4.24 36.37 10.43
CA THR A 13 3.97 35.09 11.13
C THR A 13 2.86 34.27 10.47
N LEU A 14 1.98 34.89 9.68
CA LEU A 14 0.92 34.20 8.93
C LEU A 14 1.43 33.47 7.66
N ILE A 15 2.63 33.79 7.17
CA ILE A 15 3.20 33.22 5.94
C ILE A 15 3.97 31.91 6.22
N HIS A 16 4.05 31.44 7.47
CA HIS A 16 4.73 30.18 7.82
C HIS A 16 3.79 28.98 8.04
N LEU A 17 2.48 29.14 7.78
CA LEU A 17 1.46 28.12 8.08
C LEU A 17 0.98 27.29 6.87
N SER A 18 1.64 27.35 5.73
CA SER A 18 1.22 26.55 4.57
C SER A 18 2.40 26.04 3.77
N ASN A 19 2.99 24.94 4.27
CA ASN A 19 3.64 23.93 3.43
C ASN A 19 3.43 22.56 4.09
N THR A 20 2.19 22.19 4.39
CA THR A 20 1.82 20.78 4.28
C THR A 20 1.54 20.52 2.81
N ALA A 21 2.58 20.57 1.97
CA ALA A 21 2.51 19.83 0.73
C ALA A 21 2.38 18.37 1.17
N LEU A 22 1.17 17.81 1.09
CA LEU A 22 1.00 16.38 0.95
C LEU A 22 1.79 16.04 -0.30
N ALA A 23 3.08 15.72 -0.13
CA ALA A 23 3.90 15.20 -1.21
C ALA A 23 3.18 13.93 -1.64
N GLN A 24 2.42 14.05 -2.73
CA GLN A 24 1.74 12.92 -3.32
C GLN A 24 2.84 11.91 -3.65
N SER A 25 2.76 10.72 -3.06
CA SER A 25 3.76 9.67 -3.28
C SER A 25 3.99 9.49 -4.78
N GLU A 26 5.21 9.27 -5.23
CA GLU A 26 5.48 9.04 -6.65
C GLU A 26 5.29 7.56 -7.00
N LYS A 27 5.06 7.26 -8.29
CA LYS A 27 5.05 5.86 -8.75
C LYS A 27 6.47 5.29 -8.70
N CYS A 28 6.58 4.00 -8.41
CA CYS A 28 7.85 3.29 -8.34
C CYS A 28 8.82 3.85 -7.27
N ASP A 29 8.29 4.50 -6.24
CA ASP A 29 9.06 5.15 -5.19
C ASP A 29 9.58 4.12 -4.17
N THR A 30 10.89 3.88 -4.21
CA THR A 30 11.60 2.96 -3.33
C THR A 30 11.69 3.48 -1.89
N ASP A 31 11.64 4.79 -1.65
CA ASP A 31 11.69 5.33 -0.28
C ASP A 31 10.41 4.95 0.48
N LYS A 32 9.27 4.88 -0.21
CA LYS A 32 8.04 4.35 0.38
C LYS A 32 8.13 2.85 0.70
N LEU A 33 8.87 2.08 -0.08
CA LEU A 33 9.15 0.67 0.25
C LEU A 33 9.97 0.57 1.53
N LEU A 34 10.99 1.43 1.69
CA LEU A 34 11.80 1.49 2.90
C LEU A 34 10.96 1.84 4.13
N VAL A 35 10.07 2.84 4.03
CA VAL A 35 9.15 3.21 5.12
C VAL A 35 8.30 2.01 5.55
N ILE A 36 7.75 1.24 4.61
CA ILE A 36 6.99 0.02 4.94
C ILE A 36 7.86 -1.02 5.61
N HIS A 37 9.07 -1.23 5.09
CA HIS A 37 10.00 -2.22 5.62
C HIS A 37 10.37 -1.93 7.08
N GLU A 38 10.76 -0.69 7.39
CA GLU A 38 11.19 -0.26 8.72
C GLU A 38 10.04 -0.24 9.74
N ASN A 39 8.80 -0.06 9.28
CA ASN A 39 7.62 0.12 10.15
C ASN A 39 6.64 -1.05 10.05
N ILE A 40 7.06 -2.23 9.54
CA ILE A 40 6.16 -3.33 9.18
C ILE A 40 5.25 -3.80 10.34
N ASP A 41 5.74 -3.74 11.58
CA ASP A 41 4.99 -4.15 12.77
C ASP A 41 4.08 -3.03 13.31
N SER A 42 4.30 -1.78 12.91
CA SER A 42 3.61 -0.57 13.40
C SER A 42 3.06 0.33 12.29
N LEU A 43 2.59 -0.26 11.19
CA LEU A 43 2.05 0.49 10.05
C LEU A 43 0.85 1.36 10.42
N SER A 44 0.84 2.60 9.90
CA SER A 44 -0.34 3.46 9.88
C SER A 44 -1.13 3.28 8.59
N ILE A 45 -2.38 3.75 8.55
CA ILE A 45 -3.19 3.70 7.33
C ILE A 45 -2.53 4.51 6.19
N GLN A 46 -2.02 5.70 6.50
CA GLN A 46 -1.38 6.57 5.51
C GLN A 46 -0.13 5.92 4.91
N MET A 47 0.68 5.23 5.72
CA MET A 47 1.85 4.51 5.20
C MET A 47 1.45 3.45 4.18
N VAL A 48 0.38 2.69 4.47
CA VAL A 48 -0.11 1.67 3.55
C VAL A 48 -0.72 2.32 2.30
N GLU A 49 -1.48 3.41 2.43
CA GLU A 49 -2.00 4.15 1.26
C GLU A 49 -0.88 4.69 0.37
N ASP A 50 0.14 5.32 0.95
CA ASP A 50 1.31 5.81 0.22
C ASP A 50 2.01 4.68 -0.53
N PHE A 51 2.19 3.54 0.13
CA PHE A 51 2.78 2.33 -0.48
C PHE A 51 1.91 1.75 -1.60
N LEU A 52 0.60 1.62 -1.41
CA LEU A 52 -0.28 1.13 -2.46
C LEU A 52 -0.32 2.10 -3.64
N TYR A 53 -0.21 3.40 -3.37
CA TYR A 53 -0.14 4.42 -4.41
C TYR A 53 1.09 4.23 -5.31
N THR A 54 2.23 3.73 -4.81
CA THR A 54 3.45 3.63 -5.63
C THR A 54 3.35 2.59 -6.76
N PHE A 55 2.39 1.67 -6.71
CA PHE A 55 2.21 0.66 -7.76
C PHE A 55 1.77 1.28 -9.10
N ASP A 56 2.40 0.85 -10.18
CA ASP A 56 2.04 1.26 -11.55
C ASP A 56 2.63 0.27 -12.57
N GLU A 57 2.00 0.14 -13.73
CA GLU A 57 2.52 -0.69 -14.83
C GLU A 57 3.87 -0.18 -15.35
N SER A 58 4.16 1.12 -15.24
CA SER A 58 5.46 1.70 -15.63
C SER A 58 6.63 1.16 -14.80
N CYS A 59 6.37 0.65 -13.58
CA CYS A 59 7.40 0.15 -12.68
C CYS A 59 8.04 -1.17 -13.12
N LYS A 60 7.48 -1.87 -14.12
CA LYS A 60 7.98 -3.18 -14.59
C LYS A 60 9.45 -3.19 -15.03
N ASN A 61 9.98 -2.03 -15.46
CA ASN A 61 11.37 -1.90 -15.89
C ASN A 61 12.33 -1.59 -14.72
N ASN A 62 11.79 -1.25 -13.55
CA ASN A 62 12.55 -1.15 -12.31
C ASN A 62 12.49 -2.51 -11.59
N ALA A 63 13.49 -3.34 -11.85
CA ALA A 63 13.55 -4.71 -11.33
C ALA A 63 13.58 -4.75 -9.79
N GLU A 64 14.37 -3.86 -9.17
CA GLU A 64 14.51 -3.76 -7.72
C GLU A 64 13.17 -3.40 -7.07
N TYR A 65 12.53 -2.32 -7.54
CA TYR A 65 11.22 -1.92 -7.05
C TYR A 65 10.19 -3.02 -7.28
N SER A 66 10.15 -3.62 -8.47
CA SER A 66 9.19 -4.66 -8.83
C SER A 66 9.32 -5.89 -7.93
N GLN A 67 10.55 -6.25 -7.55
CA GLN A 67 10.77 -7.35 -6.63
C GLN A 67 10.38 -6.97 -5.20
N TRP A 68 10.94 -5.87 -4.69
CA TRP A 68 10.80 -5.52 -3.29
C TRP A 68 9.35 -5.12 -2.94
N SER A 69 8.66 -4.42 -3.84
CA SER A 69 7.24 -4.06 -3.63
C SER A 69 6.33 -5.28 -3.52
N LYS A 70 6.56 -6.35 -4.30
CA LYS A 70 5.79 -7.60 -4.21
C LYS A 70 6.05 -8.33 -2.89
N GLU A 71 7.32 -8.41 -2.47
CA GLU A 71 7.65 -9.00 -1.17
C GLU A 71 7.01 -8.23 -0.01
N LEU A 72 7.07 -6.89 -0.06
CA LEU A 72 6.44 -6.05 0.96
C LEU A 72 4.91 -6.14 0.92
N LEU A 73 4.30 -6.25 -0.26
CA LEU A 73 2.85 -6.41 -0.40
C LEU A 73 2.36 -7.63 0.38
N TYR A 74 3.02 -8.77 0.21
CA TYR A 74 2.70 -9.98 0.97
C TYR A 74 2.96 -9.81 2.48
N LYS A 75 4.05 -9.15 2.89
CA LYS A 75 4.32 -8.87 4.31
C LYS A 75 3.25 -7.98 4.93
N VAL A 76 2.82 -6.92 4.24
CA VAL A 76 1.76 -6.01 4.68
C VAL A 76 0.45 -6.79 4.84
N ILE A 77 0.08 -7.63 3.86
CA ILE A 77 -1.13 -8.45 3.95
C ILE A 77 -1.02 -9.46 5.10
N ASP A 78 0.13 -10.11 5.32
CA ASP A 78 0.30 -11.08 6.41
C ASP A 78 0.20 -10.40 7.79
N LYS A 79 0.82 -9.24 7.94
CA LYS A 79 0.91 -8.55 9.24
C LYS A 79 -0.31 -7.70 9.56
N ARG A 80 -0.93 -7.07 8.56
CA ARG A 80 -1.95 -6.03 8.73
C ARG A 80 -3.05 -6.15 7.66
N THR A 81 -3.63 -7.35 7.49
CA THR A 81 -4.65 -7.65 6.46
C THR A 81 -5.82 -6.66 6.44
N ASP A 82 -6.40 -6.33 7.61
CA ASP A 82 -7.50 -5.36 7.70
C ASP A 82 -7.08 -3.96 7.24
N LEU A 83 -5.86 -3.55 7.57
CA LEU A 83 -5.32 -2.24 7.22
C LEU A 83 -5.07 -2.14 5.72
N PHE A 84 -4.54 -3.21 5.11
CA PHE A 84 -4.37 -3.32 3.67
C PHE A 84 -5.68 -3.10 2.92
N PHE A 85 -6.73 -3.85 3.27
CA PHE A 85 -8.02 -3.71 2.59
C PHE A 85 -8.69 -2.36 2.86
N LYS A 86 -8.48 -1.78 4.04
CA LYS A 86 -8.94 -0.42 4.33
C LYS A 86 -8.26 0.61 3.44
N ALA A 87 -6.93 0.52 3.28
CA ALA A 87 -6.15 1.41 2.42
C ALA A 87 -6.49 1.24 0.94
N LEU A 88 -6.66 -0.01 0.50
CA LEU A 88 -7.02 -0.33 -0.89
C LEU A 88 -8.36 0.28 -1.32
N LEU A 89 -9.27 0.51 -0.39
CA LEU A 89 -10.57 1.15 -0.62
C LEU A 89 -10.53 2.69 -0.49
N SER A 90 -9.36 3.28 -0.24
CA SER A 90 -9.19 4.74 -0.21
C SER A 90 -9.38 5.33 -1.61
N GLU A 91 -9.99 6.51 -1.70
CA GLU A 91 -10.24 7.22 -2.97
C GLU A 91 -8.95 7.58 -3.71
N ASN A 92 -7.82 7.60 -3.00
CA ASN A 92 -6.50 7.87 -3.57
C ASN A 92 -5.93 6.69 -4.37
N ILE A 93 -6.49 5.49 -4.22
CA ILE A 93 -6.01 4.26 -4.86
C ILE A 93 -6.79 4.01 -6.14
N THR A 94 -6.16 4.31 -7.27
CA THR A 94 -6.75 4.20 -8.62
C THR A 94 -6.15 3.06 -9.46
N ASN A 95 -5.22 2.33 -8.86
CA ASN A 95 -4.32 1.34 -9.47
C ASN A 95 -4.52 -0.07 -8.86
N ASP A 96 -5.73 -0.36 -8.37
CA ASP A 96 -6.12 -1.64 -7.75
C ASP A 96 -5.81 -2.86 -8.62
N SER A 97 -5.97 -2.74 -9.94
CA SER A 97 -5.62 -3.78 -10.90
C SER A 97 -4.12 -4.11 -10.91
N CYS A 98 -3.25 -3.10 -10.80
CA CYS A 98 -1.79 -3.29 -10.72
C CYS A 98 -1.40 -3.97 -9.40
N ILE A 99 -2.04 -3.57 -8.30
CA ILE A 99 -1.79 -4.14 -6.98
C ILE A 99 -2.20 -5.62 -6.98
N LEU A 100 -3.39 -5.94 -7.50
CA LEU A 100 -3.85 -7.32 -7.61
C LEU A 100 -2.94 -8.16 -8.51
N LYS A 101 -2.47 -7.61 -9.63
CA LYS A 101 -1.51 -8.30 -10.52
C LYS A 101 -0.17 -8.58 -9.82
N SER A 102 0.34 -7.62 -9.05
CA SER A 102 1.54 -7.83 -8.22
C SER A 102 1.33 -8.89 -7.14
N PHE A 103 0.14 -8.93 -6.53
CA PHE A 103 -0.24 -9.99 -5.62
C PHE A 103 -0.29 -11.36 -6.30
N SER A 104 -0.83 -11.44 -7.52
CA SER A 104 -0.91 -12.67 -8.34
C SER A 104 0.43 -13.12 -8.96
N SER A 105 1.57 -12.65 -8.47
CA SER A 105 2.90 -13.11 -8.89
C SER A 105 3.90 -13.00 -7.73
N PRO A 106 3.74 -13.82 -6.68
CA PRO A 106 4.67 -13.87 -5.56
C PRO A 106 6.08 -14.25 -6.04
N LEU A 107 7.10 -13.76 -5.34
CA LEU A 107 8.50 -14.12 -5.58
C LEU A 107 9.06 -15.12 -4.57
N LEU A 108 8.32 -15.38 -3.51
CA LEU A 108 8.71 -16.28 -2.42
C LEU A 108 7.59 -17.29 -2.19
N ASP A 109 7.96 -18.46 -1.69
CA ASP A 109 7.00 -19.48 -1.29
C ASP A 109 6.22 -19.01 -0.06
N TYR A 110 4.94 -18.72 -0.26
CA TYR A 110 4.02 -18.34 0.80
C TYR A 110 3.07 -19.49 1.11
N ASN A 111 2.65 -19.57 2.38
CA ASN A 111 1.57 -20.48 2.77
C ASN A 111 0.23 -19.90 2.29
N PHE A 112 -0.18 -20.28 1.07
CA PHE A 112 -1.39 -19.77 0.44
C PHE A 112 -2.66 -20.03 1.27
N GLN A 113 -2.74 -21.18 1.97
CA GLN A 113 -3.86 -21.47 2.86
C GLN A 113 -3.96 -20.45 4.00
N LYS A 114 -2.83 -20.15 4.67
CA LYS A 114 -2.79 -19.14 5.74
C LYS A 114 -3.26 -17.77 5.25
N PHE A 115 -2.83 -17.36 4.06
CA PHE A 115 -3.28 -16.10 3.46
C PHE A 115 -4.77 -16.14 3.12
N TYR A 116 -5.24 -17.24 2.55
CA TYR A 116 -6.64 -17.43 2.21
C TYR A 116 -7.53 -17.30 3.45
N ASP A 117 -7.21 -17.99 4.53
CA ASP A 117 -7.97 -17.97 5.79
C ASP A 117 -8.04 -16.55 6.38
N LYS A 118 -6.91 -15.81 6.35
CA LYS A 118 -6.85 -14.41 6.79
C LYS A 118 -7.75 -13.50 5.96
N ILE A 119 -7.61 -13.56 4.63
CA ILE A 119 -8.39 -12.71 3.72
C ILE A 119 -9.88 -13.05 3.81
N LYS A 120 -10.23 -14.34 3.94
CA LYS A 120 -11.61 -14.83 4.00
C LYS A 120 -12.40 -14.20 5.14
N VAL A 121 -11.79 -14.06 6.32
CA VAL A 121 -12.45 -13.50 7.51
C VAL A 121 -12.33 -11.97 7.61
N THR A 122 -11.52 -11.34 6.75
CA THR A 122 -11.30 -9.89 6.78
C THR A 122 -12.56 -9.12 6.36
N LYS A 123 -12.95 -8.13 7.18
CA LYS A 123 -14.11 -7.27 6.92
C LYS A 123 -13.77 -6.21 5.88
N THR A 124 -14.14 -6.48 4.64
CA THR A 124 -14.00 -5.56 3.50
C THR A 124 -15.12 -5.79 2.47
N ASN A 125 -15.14 -5.00 1.39
CA ASN A 125 -16.01 -5.17 0.25
C ASN A 125 -15.91 -6.61 -0.31
N SER A 126 -17.05 -7.27 -0.53
CA SER A 126 -17.09 -8.68 -0.96
C SER A 126 -16.48 -8.91 -2.34
N SER A 127 -16.66 -8.00 -3.28
CA SER A 127 -16.07 -8.10 -4.61
C SER A 127 -14.54 -8.04 -4.52
N VAL A 128 -14.00 -7.05 -3.79
CA VAL A 128 -12.55 -6.91 -3.58
C VAL A 128 -11.99 -8.14 -2.87
N ARG A 129 -12.61 -8.59 -1.77
CA ARG A 129 -12.19 -9.81 -1.06
C ARG A 129 -12.13 -11.02 -1.99
N ASN A 130 -13.18 -11.23 -2.78
CA ASN A 130 -13.28 -12.39 -3.68
C ASN A 130 -12.20 -12.34 -4.78
N SER A 131 -11.82 -11.17 -5.30
CA SER A 131 -10.73 -11.06 -6.27
C SER A 131 -9.40 -11.57 -5.71
N TYR A 132 -9.06 -11.22 -4.47
CA TYR A 132 -7.83 -11.68 -3.82
C TYR A 132 -7.90 -13.17 -3.42
N LEU A 133 -9.06 -13.66 -2.96
CA LEU A 133 -9.26 -15.09 -2.68
C LEU A 133 -9.11 -15.94 -3.94
N ASN A 134 -9.69 -15.49 -5.06
CA ASN A 134 -9.57 -16.17 -6.34
C ASN A 134 -8.12 -16.15 -6.84
N ALA A 135 -7.42 -15.02 -6.72
CA ALA A 135 -6.00 -14.94 -7.07
C ALA A 135 -5.15 -15.96 -6.29
N LEU A 136 -5.37 -16.12 -4.97
CA LEU A 136 -4.69 -17.15 -4.18
C LEU A 136 -5.02 -18.57 -4.64
N VAL A 137 -6.28 -18.83 -4.98
CA VAL A 137 -6.72 -20.15 -5.47
C VAL A 137 -6.03 -20.50 -6.78
N GLU A 138 -5.94 -19.56 -7.72
CA GLU A 138 -5.23 -19.81 -8.99
C GLU A 138 -3.72 -19.97 -8.77
N LEU A 139 -3.10 -19.13 -7.94
CA LEU A 139 -1.69 -19.29 -7.57
C LEU A 139 -1.39 -20.65 -6.94
N ALA A 140 -2.23 -21.10 -6.00
CA ALA A 140 -2.04 -22.41 -5.38
C ALA A 140 -2.13 -23.54 -6.40
N LYS A 141 -3.07 -23.48 -7.34
CA LYS A 141 -3.18 -24.48 -8.41
C LYS A 141 -1.96 -24.51 -9.32
N ASP A 142 -1.42 -23.35 -9.68
CA ASP A 142 -0.22 -23.24 -10.51
C ASP A 142 0.99 -23.89 -9.84
N GLU A 143 1.04 -23.86 -8.50
CA GLU A 143 2.04 -24.54 -7.66
C GLU A 143 1.69 -26.00 -7.32
N GLY A 144 0.61 -26.55 -7.91
CA GLY A 144 0.16 -27.93 -7.65
C GLY A 144 -0.42 -28.17 -6.26
N LEU A 145 -0.86 -27.09 -5.58
CA LEU A 145 -1.48 -27.11 -4.26
C LEU A 145 -3.01 -26.91 -4.36
N GLU A 146 -3.73 -27.36 -3.33
CA GLU A 146 -5.17 -27.15 -3.21
C GLU A 146 -5.48 -26.34 -1.95
N ILE A 147 -6.28 -25.27 -2.09
CA ILE A 147 -6.80 -24.49 -0.98
C ILE A 147 -8.13 -25.08 -0.51
N VAL A 148 -8.22 -25.36 0.79
CA VAL A 148 -9.46 -25.74 1.47
C VAL A 148 -10.30 -24.48 1.69
N ARG A 149 -11.45 -24.41 1.01
CA ARG A 149 -12.29 -23.19 0.94
C ARG A 149 -13.24 -23.02 2.11
#